data_AF-A0A265QAN3-F1
#
_entry.id   AF-A0A265QAN3-F1
#
_cell.length_a   1.000
_cell.length_b   1.000
_cell.length_c   1.000
_cell.angle_alpha   90.00
_cell.angle_beta   90.00
_cell.angle_gamma   90.00
#
_symmetry.space_group_name_H-M   'P 1'
#
loop_
_entity.id
_entity.type
_entity.pdbx_description
1 polymer ?
#
loop_
_entity_poly.entity_id
_entity_poly.type
_entity_poly.pdbx_seq_one_letter_code
_entity_poly.pdbx_strand_id
1 'polypeptide(L)'
;MTVKYPISKLLNLHKQELKEVFEEYFYSVYFQKYKDIGLDFDVIQDPNVLDYFGLSPGASVDDIKKKFRELAKKYHPDHGGNSEKMIEVLDAYNRLMNKDY
;
A
#
# COMPACT_ATOMS: atom_id res chain seq x y z
N MET A 1 4.20 22.69 14.20
CA MET A 1 3.84 21.53 13.35
C MET A 1 2.53 21.85 12.67
N THR A 2 2.53 21.95 11.34
CA THR A 2 1.32 22.14 10.55
C THR A 2 0.90 20.79 10.00
N VAL A 3 -0.27 20.30 10.39
CA VAL A 3 -0.86 19.11 9.79
C VAL A 3 -1.28 19.43 8.35
N LYS A 4 -0.92 18.57 7.39
CA LYS A 4 -1.20 18.77 5.96
C LYS A 4 -2.70 18.93 5.68
N TYR A 5 -3.53 18.24 6.48
CA TYR A 5 -4.98 18.29 6.41
C TYR A 5 -5.57 18.58 7.80
N PRO A 6 -5.83 19.85 8.15
CA PRO A 6 -6.51 20.19 9.39
C PRO A 6 -7.97 19.73 9.34
N ILE A 7 -8.56 19.42 10.51
CA ILE A 7 -9.94 18.93 10.64
C ILE A 7 -10.94 19.87 9.95
N SER A 8 -10.75 21.19 10.07
CA SER A 8 -11.58 22.19 9.39
C SER A 8 -11.57 22.08 7.87
N LYS A 9 -10.44 21.66 7.28
CA LYS A 9 -10.34 21.40 5.84
C LYS A 9 -11.07 20.10 5.49
N LEU A 10 -10.87 19.04 6.26
CA LEU A 10 -11.50 17.73 6.04
C LEU A 10 -13.03 17.81 6.06
N LEU A 11 -13.61 18.58 6.98
CA LEU A 11 -15.05 18.75 7.11
C LEU A 11 -15.72 19.42 5.89
N ASN A 12 -14.94 20.15 5.08
CA ASN A 12 -15.44 20.87 3.91
C ASN A 12 -15.13 20.16 2.58
N LEU A 13 -14.46 19.00 2.60
CA LEU A 13 -14.13 18.25 1.39
C LEU A 13 -15.34 17.47 0.89
N HIS A 14 -15.43 17.31 -0.42
CA HIS A 14 -16.40 16.40 -1.02
C HIS A 14 -15.93 14.95 -0.88
N LYS A 15 -16.86 13.98 -0.97
CA LYS A 15 -16.61 12.55 -0.72
C LYS A 15 -15.39 12.00 -1.45
N GLN A 16 -15.17 12.39 -2.70
CA GLN A 16 -14.04 11.94 -3.51
C GLN A 16 -12.71 12.51 -3.01
N GLU A 17 -12.67 13.79 -2.65
CA GLU A 17 -11.47 14.45 -2.11
C GLU A 17 -11.12 13.94 -0.72
N LEU A 18 -12.14 13.72 0.12
CA LEU A 18 -11.99 13.11 1.45
C LEU A 18 -11.38 11.71 1.35
N LYS A 19 -11.84 10.91 0.37
CA LYS A 19 -11.28 9.60 0.07
C LYS A 19 -9.81 9.69 -0.35
N GLU A 20 -9.44 10.63 -1.22
CA GLU A 20 -8.04 10.80 -1.63
C GLU A 20 -7.13 11.19 -0.46
N VAL A 21 -7.62 12.05 0.45
CA VAL A 21 -6.88 12.42 1.66
C VAL A 21 -6.72 11.25 2.62
N PHE A 22 -7.76 10.43 2.80
CA PHE A 22 -7.67 9.22 3.61
C PHE A 22 -6.73 8.18 3.00
N GLU A 23 -6.79 7.99 1.68
CA GLU A 23 -5.86 7.12 0.96
C GLU A 23 -4.41 7.59 1.17
N GLU A 24 -4.15 8.89 0.99
CA GLU A 24 -2.83 9.48 1.22
C GLU A 24 -2.35 9.27 2.66
N TYR A 25 -3.21 9.54 3.65
CA TYR A 25 -2.90 9.33 5.06
C TYR A 25 -2.61 7.86 5.37
N PHE A 26 -3.47 6.95 4.91
CA PHE A 26 -3.29 5.51 5.09
C PHE A 26 -1.95 5.06 4.51
N TYR A 27 -1.61 5.51 3.29
CA TYR A 27 -0.30 5.20 2.70
C TYR A 27 0.85 5.80 3.52
N SER A 28 0.72 7.02 4.03
CA SER A 28 1.77 7.63 4.85
C SER A 28 2.03 6.86 6.15
N VAL A 29 0.97 6.44 6.84
CA VAL A 29 1.08 5.64 8.07
C VAL A 29 1.60 4.25 7.76
N TYR A 30 1.14 3.66 6.65
CA TYR A 30 1.65 2.39 6.13
C TYR A 30 3.17 2.52 5.91
N PHE A 31 3.63 3.34 4.97
CA PHE A 31 5.06 3.49 4.66
C PHE A 31 5.92 3.82 5.88
N GLN A 32 5.43 4.66 6.80
CA GLN A 32 6.15 4.97 8.04
C GLN A 32 6.33 3.73 8.92
N LYS A 33 5.27 2.96 9.17
CA LYS A 33 5.33 1.71 9.94
C LYS A 33 6.31 0.72 9.32
N TYR A 34 6.35 0.62 7.99
CA TYR A 34 7.26 -0.28 7.29
C TYR A 34 8.72 0.19 7.32
N LYS A 35 8.95 1.50 7.28
CA LYS A 35 10.28 2.09 7.51
C LYS A 35 10.79 1.82 8.94
N ASP A 36 9.89 1.88 9.92
CA ASP A 36 10.23 1.68 11.34
C ASP A 36 10.57 0.22 11.68
N ILE A 37 10.02 -0.76 10.94
CA ILE A 37 10.37 -2.18 11.08
C ILE A 37 11.62 -2.59 10.29
N GLY A 38 12.37 -1.62 9.73
CA GLY A 38 13.66 -1.88 9.09
C GLY A 38 13.58 -2.53 7.71
N LEU A 39 12.44 -2.47 7.04
CA LEU A 39 12.31 -2.90 5.65
C LEU A 39 12.99 -1.89 4.72
N ASP A 40 14.19 -2.22 4.24
CA ASP A 40 14.89 -1.44 3.22
C ASP A 40 14.41 -1.87 1.82
N PHE A 41 14.08 -0.91 0.97
CA PHE A 41 13.29 -1.15 -0.24
C PHE A 41 14.11 -1.69 -1.42
N ASP A 42 15.41 -1.88 -1.26
CA ASP A 42 16.31 -2.02 -2.40
C ASP A 42 16.50 -3.44 -2.94
N VAL A 43 16.00 -4.48 -2.28
CA VAL A 43 16.22 -5.85 -2.78
C VAL A 43 15.07 -6.77 -2.38
N ILE A 44 14.39 -7.36 -3.38
CA ILE A 44 14.00 -8.79 -3.53
C ILE A 44 12.95 -8.95 -4.64
N GLN A 45 13.07 -10.04 -5.41
CA GLN A 45 12.18 -10.42 -6.51
C GLN A 45 11.89 -11.92 -6.45
N ASP A 46 10.85 -12.32 -5.73
CA ASP A 46 10.33 -13.71 -5.80
C ASP A 46 9.42 -13.85 -7.05
N PRO A 47 9.77 -14.72 -8.02
CA PRO A 47 8.99 -14.90 -9.24
C PRO A 47 7.54 -15.34 -9.01
N ASN A 48 7.27 -16.16 -8.00
CA ASN A 48 5.91 -16.67 -7.72
C ASN A 48 5.00 -15.56 -7.20
N VAL A 49 5.57 -14.65 -6.41
CA VAL A 49 4.80 -13.54 -5.84
C VAL A 49 4.66 -12.42 -6.87
N LEU A 50 5.64 -12.21 -7.76
CA LEU A 50 5.48 -11.33 -8.92
C LEU A 50 4.32 -11.79 -9.80
N ASP A 51 4.16 -13.11 -10.03
CA ASP A 51 3.00 -13.66 -10.76
C ASP A 51 1.66 -13.35 -10.07
N TYR A 52 1.60 -13.43 -8.73
CA TYR A 52 0.42 -13.01 -7.96
C TYR A 52 0.04 -11.54 -8.20
N PHE A 53 1.05 -10.66 -8.33
CA PHE A 53 0.82 -9.25 -8.69
C PHE A 53 0.64 -9.02 -10.20
N GLY A 54 0.75 -10.07 -11.02
CA GLY A 54 0.71 -10.00 -12.48
C GLY A 54 1.88 -9.22 -13.07
N LEU A 55 3.05 -9.30 -12.42
CA LEU A 55 4.27 -8.60 -12.79
C LEU A 55 5.28 -9.56 -13.41
N SER A 56 6.04 -9.08 -14.40
CA SER A 56 7.11 -9.85 -15.02
C SER A 56 8.30 -10.06 -14.07
N PRO A 57 9.03 -11.18 -14.20
CA PRO A 57 10.35 -11.33 -13.57
C PRO A 57 11.25 -10.16 -14.01
N GLY A 58 11.81 -9.41 -13.06
CA GLY A 58 12.54 -8.17 -13.34
C GLY A 58 11.77 -6.88 -13.01
N ALA A 59 10.49 -6.96 -12.62
CA ALA A 59 9.71 -5.77 -12.25
C ALA A 59 10.38 -4.95 -11.14
N SER A 60 10.38 -3.64 -11.30
CA SER A 60 11.01 -2.75 -10.33
C SER A 60 10.19 -2.70 -9.03
N VAL A 61 10.84 -2.28 -7.96
CA VAL A 61 10.17 -2.04 -6.67
C VAL A 61 9.03 -1.01 -6.83
N ASP A 62 9.18 -0.04 -7.74
CA ASP A 62 8.13 0.91 -8.07
C ASP A 62 6.91 0.26 -8.75
N ASP A 63 7.13 -0.74 -9.61
CA ASP A 63 6.05 -1.51 -10.23
C ASP A 63 5.29 -2.35 -9.20
N ILE A 64 6.01 -2.99 -8.27
CA ILE A 64 5.43 -3.73 -7.15
C ILE A 64 4.60 -2.79 -6.27
N LYS A 65 5.15 -1.64 -5.89
CA LYS A 65 4.43 -0.59 -5.13
C LYS A 65 3.19 -0.08 -5.87
N LYS A 66 3.27 0.09 -7.19
CA LYS A 66 2.13 0.52 -8.00
C LYS A 66 1.02 -0.53 -8.01
N LYS A 67 1.36 -1.80 -8.25
CA LYS A 67 0.38 -2.90 -8.22
C LYS A 67 -0.22 -3.14 -6.86
N PHE A 68 0.59 -3.06 -5.81
CA PHE A 68 0.11 -3.10 -4.43
C PHE A 68 -0.91 -1.99 -4.16
N ARG A 69 -0.63 -0.75 -4.57
CA ARG A 69 -1.58 0.38 -4.44
C ARG A 69 -2.89 0.11 -5.18
N GLU A 70 -2.83 -0.41 -6.40
CA GLU A 70 -4.02 -0.77 -7.20
C GLU A 70 -4.87 -1.83 -6.49
N LEU A 71 -4.25 -2.90 -5.99
CA LEU A 71 -4.94 -3.98 -5.29
C LEU A 71 -5.48 -3.55 -3.92
N ALA A 72 -4.72 -2.73 -3.18
CA ALA A 72 -5.17 -2.18 -1.91
C ALA A 72 -6.42 -1.32 -2.08
N LYS A 73 -6.47 -0.45 -3.11
CA LYS A 73 -7.68 0.32 -3.43
C LYS A 73 -8.87 -0.58 -3.78
N LYS A 74 -8.61 -1.69 -4.49
CA LYS A 74 -9.64 -2.65 -4.91
C LYS A 74 -10.20 -3.47 -3.74
N TYR A 75 -9.37 -3.87 -2.79
CA TYR A 75 -9.77 -4.74 -1.68
C TYR A 75 -9.99 -4.00 -0.36
N HIS A 76 -9.86 -2.66 -0.35
CA HIS A 76 -10.10 -1.87 0.85
C HIS A 76 -11.52 -2.08 1.39
N PRO A 77 -11.70 -2.39 2.69
CA PRO A 77 -13.01 -2.63 3.29
C PRO A 77 -13.97 -1.45 3.12
N ASP A 78 -13.48 -0.21 3.21
CA ASP A 78 -14.32 0.99 3.00
C ASP A 78 -14.87 1.14 1.57
N HIS A 79 -14.30 0.43 0.59
CA HIS A 79 -14.81 0.37 -0.79
C HIS A 79 -15.70 -0.85 -1.04
N GLY A 80 -16.08 -1.58 0.01
CA GLY A 80 -16.79 -2.86 -0.10
C GLY A 80 -15.85 -4.02 -0.50
N GLY A 81 -14.54 -3.84 -0.35
CA GLY A 81 -13.54 -4.88 -0.56
C GLY A 81 -13.47 -5.86 0.62
N ASN A 82 -12.75 -6.97 0.42
CA ASN A 82 -12.58 -8.01 1.43
C ASN A 82 -11.28 -7.77 2.22
N SER A 83 -11.38 -7.63 3.54
CA SER A 83 -10.26 -7.49 4.46
C SER A 83 -9.28 -8.67 4.40
N GLU A 84 -9.75 -9.91 4.21
CA GLU A 84 -8.91 -11.10 4.01
C GLU A 84 -8.05 -10.97 2.76
N LYS A 85 -8.63 -10.51 1.64
CA LYS A 85 -7.86 -10.27 0.41
C LYS A 85 -6.86 -9.14 0.57
N MET A 86 -7.19 -8.14 1.38
CA MET A 86 -6.22 -7.09 1.71
C MET A 86 -5.07 -7.66 2.54
N ILE A 87 -5.35 -8.56 3.49
CA ILE A 87 -4.31 -9.27 4.26
C ILE A 87 -3.44 -10.15 3.35
N GLU A 88 -4.02 -10.86 2.38
CA GLU A 88 -3.25 -11.64 1.40
C GLU A 88 -2.32 -10.77 0.55
N VAL A 89 -2.81 -9.64 0.05
CA VAL A 89 -2.02 -8.69 -0.73
C VAL A 89 -0.89 -8.10 0.11
N LEU A 90 -1.13 -7.89 1.40
CA LEU A 90 -0.11 -7.46 2.36
C LEU A 90 0.94 -8.54 2.60
N ASP A 91 0.53 -9.80 2.81
CA ASP A 91 1.46 -10.92 2.99
C ASP A 91 2.34 -11.14 1.77
N ALA A 92 1.75 -11.14 0.58
CA ALA A 92 2.45 -11.23 -0.69
C ALA A 92 3.44 -10.06 -0.86
N TYR A 93 3.02 -8.83 -0.58
CA TYR A 93 3.91 -7.67 -0.64
C TYR A 93 5.08 -7.78 0.34
N ASN A 94 4.85 -8.27 1.56
CA ASN A 94 5.90 -8.47 2.54
C ASN A 94 6.94 -9.51 2.08
N ARG A 95 6.48 -10.63 1.50
CA ARG A 95 7.38 -11.67 0.95
C ARG A 95 8.26 -11.15 -0.19
N LEU A 96 7.76 -10.21 -0.99
CA LEU A 96 8.55 -9.56 -2.04
C LEU A 96 9.55 -8.56 -1.50
N MET A 97 9.25 -7.91 -0.38
CA MET A 97 10.02 -6.76 0.11
C MET A 97 11.00 -7.11 1.24
N ASN A 98 10.94 -8.32 1.81
CA ASN A 98 11.88 -8.71 2.86
C ASN A 98 12.33 -10.17 2.77
N LYS A 99 13.63 -10.34 2.99
CA LYS A 99 14.37 -11.61 3.03
C LYS A 99 14.22 -12.19 4.43
N ASP A 100 14.24 -13.52 4.47
CA ASP A 100 14.41 -14.38 5.64
C ASP A 100 13.18 -14.56 6.55
N TYR A 101 12.66 -15.80 6.51
CA TYR A 101 12.21 -16.52 7.71
C TYR A 101 13.41 -17.22 8.31
#